data_AF-A0A5Q0UED3-F1
#
_entry.id   AF-A0A5Q0UED3-F1
#
_cell.length_a   1.000
_cell.length_b   1.000
_cell.length_c   1.000
_cell.angle_alpha   90.00
_cell.angle_beta   90.00
_cell.angle_gamma   90.00
#
_symmetry.space_group_name_H-M   'P 1'
#
loop_
_entity.id
_entity.type
_entity.pdbx_description
1 polymer ?
#
loop_
_entity_poly.entity_id
_entity_poly.type
_entity_poly.pdbx_seq_one_letter_code
_entity_poly.pdbx_strand_id
1 'polypeptide(L)'
;MENEQKLFEAIDNLQFADDEIVQVEGDLRDVKSRVARAFQQADNLANAETVEEKQEEFDTIVSDIEDADQELQQVEEVVEDIRRQLSVVFGEIEQWKESSELSDLR
;
A
#
# COMPACT_ATOMS: atom_id res chain seq x y z
N MET A 1 -17.44 -30.77 1.70
CA MET A 1 -16.45 -30.72 2.80
C MET A 1 -15.11 -30.14 2.34
N GLU A 2 -14.23 -30.84 1.61
CA GLU A 2 -12.90 -30.25 1.25
C GLU A 2 -13.02 -28.97 0.39
N ASN A 3 -13.92 -28.99 -0.61
CA ASN A 3 -14.20 -27.83 -1.44
C ASN A 3 -14.84 -26.65 -0.68
N GLU A 4 -15.68 -26.92 0.32
CA GLU A 4 -16.23 -25.85 1.17
C GLU A 4 -15.14 -25.24 2.05
N GLN A 5 -14.24 -26.07 2.58
CA GLN A 5 -13.16 -25.60 3.44
C GLN A 5 -12.19 -24.68 2.70
N LYS A 6 -11.80 -25.03 1.46
CA LYS A 6 -10.99 -24.15 0.59
C LYS A 6 -11.71 -22.85 0.25
N LEU A 7 -13.03 -22.90 0.08
CA LEU A 7 -13.82 -21.71 -0.22
C LEU A 7 -13.86 -20.75 0.98
N PHE A 8 -13.98 -21.26 2.21
CA PHE A 8 -13.90 -20.45 3.43
C PHE A 8 -12.52 -19.81 3.60
N GLU A 9 -11.44 -20.57 3.37
CA GLU A 9 -10.06 -20.06 3.49
C GLU A 9 -9.78 -18.97 2.45
N ALA A 10 -10.26 -19.13 1.21
CA ALA A 10 -10.18 -18.10 0.18
C ALA A 10 -10.96 -16.83 0.55
N ILE A 11 -12.12 -16.95 1.20
CA ILE A 11 -12.91 -15.80 1.66
C ILE A 11 -12.17 -15.04 2.78
N ASP A 12 -11.59 -15.75 3.74
CA ASP A 12 -10.84 -15.14 4.84
C ASP A 12 -9.59 -14.41 4.31
N ASN A 13 -8.86 -15.01 3.36
CA ASN A 13 -7.70 -14.39 2.72
C ASN A 13 -8.08 -13.13 1.90
N LEU A 14 -9.24 -13.14 1.22
CA LEU A 14 -9.72 -11.96 0.49
C LEU A 14 -10.15 -10.83 1.43
N GLN A 15 -10.77 -11.15 2.56
CA GLN A 15 -11.13 -10.15 3.57
C GLN A 15 -9.89 -9.51 4.18
N PHE A 16 -8.88 -10.31 4.49
CA PHE A 16 -7.61 -9.79 4.99
C PHE A 16 -6.94 -8.85 3.97
N ALA A 17 -6.89 -9.25 2.70
CA ALA A 17 -6.33 -8.41 1.64
C ALA A 17 -7.12 -7.09 1.44
N ASP A 18 -8.44 -7.11 1.58
CA ASP A 18 -9.29 -5.91 1.50
C ASP A 18 -8.98 -4.92 2.64
N ASP A 19 -8.82 -5.41 3.87
CA ASP A 19 -8.46 -4.60 5.03
C ASP A 19 -7.06 -3.96 4.87
N GLU A 20 -6.07 -4.71 4.38
CA GLU A 20 -4.73 -4.17 4.11
C GLU A 20 -4.73 -3.13 2.98
N ILE A 21 -5.52 -3.32 1.92
CA ILE A 21 -5.68 -2.32 0.85
C ILE A 21 -6.24 -1.01 1.42
N VAL A 22 -7.27 -1.09 2.27
CA VAL A 22 -7.85 0.11 2.92
C VAL A 22 -6.82 0.85 3.75
N GLN A 23 -5.96 0.13 4.47
CA GLN A 23 -4.88 0.74 5.25
C GLN A 23 -3.86 1.45 4.35
N VAL A 24 -3.38 0.77 3.30
CA VAL A 24 -2.44 1.34 2.33
C VAL A 24 -3.00 2.59 1.64
N GLU A 25 -4.29 2.60 1.31
CA GLU A 25 -4.95 3.79 0.75
C GLU A 25 -4.95 4.98 1.72
N GLY A 26 -5.06 4.70 3.03
CA GLY A 26 -4.91 5.66 4.11
C GLY A 26 -3.50 6.25 4.14
N ASP A 27 -2.49 5.39 4.22
CA ASP A 27 -1.08 5.78 4.30
C ASP A 27 -0.67 6.61 3.07
N LEU A 28 -1.10 6.19 1.86
CA LEU A 28 -0.84 6.92 0.62
C LEU A 28 -1.47 8.33 0.62
N ARG A 29 -2.64 8.49 1.26
CA ARG A 29 -3.28 9.80 1.39
C ARG A 29 -2.46 10.74 2.28
N ASP A 30 -1.90 10.20 3.36
CA ASP A 30 -1.11 10.97 4.30
C ASP A 30 0.24 11.40 3.68
N VAL A 31 0.92 10.48 2.99
CA VAL A 31 2.13 10.79 2.22
C VAL A 31 1.88 11.90 1.19
N LYS A 32 0.78 11.82 0.42
CA LYS A 32 0.43 12.88 -0.56
C LYS A 32 0.25 14.25 0.11
N SER A 33 -0.33 14.28 1.31
CA SER A 33 -0.50 15.51 2.09
C SER A 33 0.83 16.08 2.58
N ARG A 34 1.77 15.22 3.02
CA ARG A 34 3.14 15.63 3.39
C ARG A 34 3.90 16.21 2.20
N VAL A 35 3.86 15.53 1.06
CA VAL A 35 4.50 16.00 -0.18
C VAL A 35 3.95 17.37 -0.62
N ALA A 36 2.63 17.56 -0.57
CA ALA A 36 2.02 18.85 -0.91
C ALA A 36 2.50 19.97 0.02
N ARG A 37 2.65 19.71 1.32
CA ARG A 37 3.21 20.67 2.28
C ARG A 37 4.67 21.00 1.99
N ALA A 38 5.50 20.00 1.69
CA ALA A 38 6.89 20.21 1.32
C ALA A 38 7.02 21.10 0.06
N PHE A 39 6.18 20.87 -0.96
CA PHE A 39 6.14 21.74 -2.14
C PHE A 39 5.77 23.19 -1.81
N GLN A 40 4.79 23.38 -0.92
CA GLN A 40 4.38 24.73 -0.51
C GLN A 40 5.46 25.44 0.31
N GLN A 41 6.16 24.72 1.17
CA GLN A 41 7.31 25.25 1.90
C GLN A 41 8.47 25.60 0.94
N ALA A 42 8.73 24.77 -0.08
CA ALA A 42 9.73 25.06 -1.11
C ALA A 42 9.39 26.33 -1.92
N ASP A 43 8.11 26.57 -2.23
CA ASP A 43 7.66 27.79 -2.91
C ASP A 43 7.78 29.04 -2.02
N ASN A 44 7.44 28.93 -0.73
CA ASN A 44 7.72 29.98 0.26
C ASN A 44 9.22 30.25 0.38
N LEU A 45 10.03 29.19 0.33
CA LEU A 45 11.48 29.29 0.37
C LEU A 45 12.03 30.02 -0.85
N ALA A 46 11.52 29.76 -2.05
CA ALA A 46 11.95 30.48 -3.25
C ALA A 46 11.71 32.00 -3.18
N ASN A 47 10.83 32.46 -2.28
CA ASN A 47 10.38 33.84 -2.18
C ASN A 47 10.87 34.62 -0.95
N ALA A 48 11.66 34.06 -0.02
CA ALA A 48 12.05 34.79 1.21
C ALA A 48 13.39 35.55 1.16
N GLU A 49 13.50 36.55 2.05
CA GLU A 49 14.42 37.70 1.96
C GLU A 49 15.84 37.47 2.55
N THR A 50 16.08 36.41 3.34
CA THR A 50 17.39 36.13 3.96
C THR A 50 17.81 34.66 3.91
N VAL A 51 19.13 34.39 3.94
CA VAL A 51 19.75 33.06 3.75
C VAL A 51 19.67 32.17 5.00
N GLU A 52 19.69 32.75 6.20
CA GLU A 52 19.75 31.99 7.47
C GLU A 52 18.42 31.31 7.80
N GLU A 53 17.29 32.01 7.61
CA GLU A 53 15.94 31.44 7.71
C GLU A 53 15.70 30.31 6.68
N LYS A 54 16.38 30.37 5.52
CA LYS A 54 16.27 29.33 4.48
C LYS A 54 16.93 28.03 4.87
N GLN A 55 18.03 28.11 5.63
CA GLN A 55 18.81 26.93 6.01
C GLN A 55 18.02 26.05 6.99
N GLU A 56 17.38 26.67 7.99
CA GLU A 56 16.61 25.97 9.03
C GLU A 56 15.30 25.37 8.47
N GLU A 57 14.62 26.10 7.57
CA GLU A 57 13.47 25.56 6.84
C GLU A 57 13.86 24.44 5.86
N PHE A 58 15.03 24.53 5.20
CA PHE A 58 15.52 23.48 4.30
C PHE A 58 15.84 22.18 5.06
N ASP A 59 16.49 22.28 6.21
CA ASP A 59 16.78 21.12 7.07
C ASP A 59 15.49 20.43 7.53
N THR A 60 14.44 21.20 7.83
CA THR A 60 13.10 20.66 8.18
C THR A 60 12.47 19.92 7.00
N ILE A 61 12.54 20.49 5.79
CA ILE A 61 12.00 19.85 4.57
C ILE A 61 12.75 18.56 4.25
N VAL A 62 14.07 18.54 4.40
CA VAL A 62 14.87 17.33 4.18
C VAL A 62 14.42 16.23 5.14
N SER A 63 14.25 16.55 6.42
CA SER A 63 13.73 15.58 7.41
C SER A 63 12.32 15.08 7.03
N ASP A 64 11.41 15.98 6.62
CA ASP A 64 10.05 15.61 6.23
C ASP A 64 10.02 14.70 4.99
N ILE A 65 10.94 14.90 4.05
CA ILE A 65 11.11 14.07 2.85
C ILE A 65 11.69 12.70 3.21
N GLU A 66 12.73 12.65 4.05
CA GLU A 66 13.34 11.40 4.50
C GLU A 66 12.33 10.51 5.24
N ASP A 67 11.51 11.10 6.11
CA ASP A 67 10.45 10.38 6.80
C ASP A 67 9.36 9.91 5.83
N ALA A 68 8.97 10.72 4.85
CA ALA A 68 8.00 10.33 3.83
C ALA A 68 8.52 9.22 2.91
N ASP A 69 9.82 9.20 2.60
CA ASP A 69 10.47 8.13 1.84
C ASP A 69 10.46 6.81 2.60
N GLN A 70 10.73 6.84 3.91
CA GLN A 70 10.63 5.65 4.77
C GLN A 70 9.21 5.11 4.86
N GLU A 71 8.19 5.97 4.97
CA GLU A 71 6.79 5.55 4.95
C GLU A 71 6.40 4.94 3.59
N LEU A 72 6.88 5.53 2.48
CA LEU A 72 6.66 4.96 1.15
C LEU A 72 7.26 3.56 1.01
N GLN A 73 8.48 3.33 1.50
CA GLN A 73 9.10 2.00 1.48
C GLN A 73 8.28 0.97 2.27
N GLN A 74 7.73 1.36 3.43
CA GLN A 74 6.85 0.47 4.21
C GLN A 74 5.54 0.15 3.46
N VAL A 75 4.94 1.16 2.82
CA VAL A 75 3.76 0.94 1.99
C VAL A 75 4.07 0.00 0.82
N GLU A 76 5.23 0.14 0.17
CA GLU A 76 5.66 -0.75 -0.90
C GLU A 76 5.78 -2.21 -0.43
N GLU A 77 6.35 -2.45 0.75
CA GLU A 77 6.44 -3.79 1.35
C GLU A 77 5.06 -4.41 1.60
N VAL A 78 4.12 -3.64 2.17
CA VAL A 78 2.75 -4.10 2.42
C VAL A 78 2.04 -4.42 1.09
N VAL A 79 2.18 -3.56 0.07
CA VAL A 79 1.61 -3.81 -1.26
C VAL A 79 2.17 -5.08 -1.90
N GLU A 80 3.46 -5.36 -1.74
CA GLU A 80 4.05 -6.62 -2.23
C GLU A 80 3.48 -7.84 -1.51
N ASP A 81 3.22 -7.74 -0.20
CA ASP A 81 2.64 -8.85 0.54
C ASP A 81 1.19 -9.11 0.16
N ILE A 82 0.35 -8.07 0.05
CA ILE A 82 -1.02 -8.16 -0.48
C ILE A 82 -1.02 -8.85 -1.86
N ARG A 83 -0.10 -8.44 -2.76
CA ARG A 83 0.02 -9.05 -4.09
C ARG A 83 0.35 -10.54 -4.01
N ARG A 84 1.23 -10.93 -3.09
CA ARG A 84 1.59 -12.34 -2.88
C ARG A 84 0.38 -13.14 -2.41
N GLN A 85 -0.38 -12.62 -1.44
CA GLN A 85 -1.57 -13.27 -0.91
C GLN A 85 -2.67 -13.41 -1.97
N LEU A 86 -2.95 -12.35 -2.73
CA LEU A 86 -3.90 -12.41 -3.86
C LEU A 86 -3.48 -13.46 -4.90
N SER A 87 -2.19 -13.59 -5.19
CA SER A 87 -1.70 -14.62 -6.11
C SER A 87 -1.97 -16.03 -5.62
N VAL A 88 -1.89 -16.28 -4.30
CA VAL A 88 -2.22 -17.58 -3.70
C VAL A 88 -3.71 -17.86 -3.86
N VAL A 89 -4.56 -16.90 -3.47
CA VAL A 89 -6.02 -17.02 -3.59
C VAL A 89 -6.46 -17.30 -5.02
N PHE A 90 -5.91 -16.58 -6.02
CA PHE A 90 -6.24 -16.84 -7.42
C PHE A 90 -5.87 -18.27 -7.85
N GLY A 91 -4.71 -18.78 -7.42
CA GLY A 91 -4.31 -20.16 -7.70
C GLY A 91 -5.23 -21.19 -7.06
N GLU A 92 -5.70 -20.95 -5.84
CA GLU A 92 -6.66 -21.84 -5.15
C GLU A 92 -8.02 -21.87 -5.83
N ILE A 93 -8.50 -20.71 -6.29
CA ILE A 93 -9.75 -20.59 -7.06
C ILE A 93 -9.64 -21.33 -8.41
N GLU A 94 -8.52 -21.21 -9.12
CA GLU A 94 -8.29 -21.93 -10.38
C GLU A 94 -8.29 -23.45 -10.17
N GLN A 95 -7.60 -23.95 -9.14
CA GLN A 95 -7.58 -25.37 -8.82
C GLN A 95 -8.98 -25.91 -8.45
N TRP A 96 -9.75 -25.13 -7.70
CA TRP A 96 -11.12 -25.52 -7.36
C TRP A 96 -12.01 -25.57 -8.61
N LYS A 97 -11.88 -24.60 -9.52
CA LYS A 97 -12.63 -24.56 -10.77
C LYS A 97 -12.35 -25.80 -11.63
N GLU A 98 -11.08 -26.15 -11.82
CA GLU A 98 -10.68 -27.36 -12.55
C GLU A 98 -11.23 -28.64 -11.89
N SER A 99 -11.19 -28.71 -10.56
CA SER A 99 -11.73 -29.85 -9.82
C SER A 99 -13.25 -29.97 -9.96
N SER A 100 -13.99 -28.84 -9.96
CA SER A 100 -15.45 -28.82 -10.11
C SER A 100 -15.88 -29.31 -11.50
N GLU A 101 -15.24 -28.79 -12.55
CA GLU A 101 -15.53 -29.16 -13.96
C GLU A 101 -15.26 -30.65 -14.22
N LEU A 102 -14.25 -31.24 -13.58
CA LEU A 102 -13.95 -32.68 -13.66
C LEU A 102 -14.99 -33.55 -12.92
N SER A 103 -15.56 -33.07 -11.82
CA SER A 103 -16.61 -33.80 -11.08
C SER A 103 -17.96 -33.80 -11.80
N ASP A 104 -18.30 -32.74 -12.54
CA ASP A 104 -19.57 -32.66 -13.28
C ASP A 104 -19.62 -33.60 -14.53
N LEU A 105 -18.48 -34.15 -14.94
CA LEU A 105 -18.33 -35.06 -16.08
C LEU A 105 -18.37 -36.55 -15.72
N ARG A 106 -18.45 -36.91 -14.44
CA ARG A 106 -18.48 -38.30 -13.93
C ARG A 106 -19.85 -38.72 -13.45
#